data_AF-A0A9X6ACG4-F1
#
_entry.id   AF-A0A9X6ACG4-F1
#
_cell.length_a   1.000
_cell.length_b   1.000
_cell.length_c   1.000
_cell.angle_alpha   90.00
_cell.angle_beta   90.00
_cell.angle_gamma   90.00
#
_symmetry.space_group_name_H-M   'P 1'
#
loop_
_entity.id
_entity.type
_entity.pdbx_description
1 polymer ?
#
loop_
_entity_poly.entity_id
_entity_poly.type
_entity_poly.pdbx_seq_one_letter_code
_entity_poly.pdbx_strand_id
1 'polypeptide(L)' 'MDTPVRIGLIGYGFGGRVFHAPLLAAAPEYEFLGVVTTSPERRAQVAQDVSRPAFDSLED' A
#
# COMPACT_ATOMS: atom_id res chain seq x y z
N MET A 1 -13.55 -19.88 7.51
CA MET A 1 -13.33 -18.45 7.19
C MET A 1 -12.21 -18.45 6.18
N ASP A 2 -12.45 -17.88 5.00
CA ASP A 2 -11.48 -17.91 3.91
C ASP A 2 -10.22 -17.12 4.28
N THR A 3 -9.07 -17.56 3.77
CA THR A 3 -7.79 -16.85 3.95
C THR A 3 -7.86 -15.48 3.28
N PRO A 4 -7.46 -14.38 3.97
CA PRO A 4 -7.45 -13.04 3.37
C PRO A 4 -6.67 -12.97 2.07
N VAL A 5 -7.16 -12.18 1.11
CA VAL A 5 -6.47 -11.98 -0.16
C VAL A 5 -5.28 -11.05 0.05
N ARG A 6 -4.09 -11.51 -0.32
CA ARG A 6 -2.85 -10.73 -0.25
C ARG A 6 -2.81 -9.70 -1.36
N ILE A 7 -2.69 -8.41 -1.01
CA ILE A 7 -2.71 -7.30 -1.97
C ILE A 7 -1.51 -6.37 -1.73
N GLY A 8 -0.87 -5.95 -2.82
CA GLY A 8 0.06 -4.83 -2.87
C GLY A 8 -0.51 -3.71 -3.73
N LEU A 9 -0.15 -2.46 -3.41
CA LEU A 9 -0.55 -1.28 -4.19
C LEU A 9 0.64 -0.74 -4.97
N ILE A 10 0.49 -0.50 -6.28
CA ILE A 10 1.54 0.10 -7.10
C ILE A 10 1.17 1.55 -7.38
N GLY A 11 2.06 2.46 -6.98
CA GLY A 11 1.90 3.90 -7.14
C GLY A 11 1.15 4.56 -5.97
N TYR A 12 1.73 5.66 -5.47
CA TYR A 12 1.19 6.40 -4.33
C TYR A 12 0.91 7.88 -4.68
N GLY A 13 0.17 8.08 -5.77
CA GLY A 13 -0.37 9.40 -6.13
C GLY A 13 -1.67 9.70 -5.41
N PHE A 14 -2.42 10.73 -5.84
CA PHE A 14 -3.71 11.10 -5.24
C PHE A 14 -4.68 9.90 -5.14
N GLY A 15 -4.85 9.15 -6.24
CA GLY A 15 -5.68 7.94 -6.29
C GLY A 15 -5.27 6.89 -5.24
N GLY A 16 -3.98 6.53 -5.26
CA GLY A 16 -3.42 5.51 -4.36
C GLY A 16 -3.48 5.92 -2.90
N ARG A 17 -3.10 7.15 -2.58
CA ARG A 17 -2.99 7.68 -1.22
C ARG A 17 -4.35 7.97 -0.58
N VAL A 18 -5.28 8.59 -1.31
CA VAL A 18 -6.53 9.11 -0.74
C VAL A 18 -7.67 8.10 -0.81
N PHE A 19 -7.68 7.22 -1.81
CA PHE A 19 -8.79 6.26 -2.00
C PHE A 19 -8.37 4.81 -1.75
N HIS A 20 -7.36 4.32 -2.47
CA HIS A 20 -7.07 2.89 -2.45
C HIS A 20 -6.41 2.43 -1.15
N ALA A 21 -5.36 3.10 -0.68
CA ALA A 21 -4.64 2.66 0.51
C ALA A 21 -5.50 2.66 1.79
N PRO A 22 -6.34 3.69 2.07
CA PRO A 22 -7.24 3.65 3.23
C PRO A 22 -8.28 2.52 3.16
N LEU A 23 -8.85 2.28 1.97
CA LEU A 23 -9.83 1.21 1.78
C LEU A 23 -9.19 -0.17 1.98
N LEU A 24 -8.02 -0.40 1.39
CA LEU A 24 -7.26 -1.66 1.54
C LEU A 24 -6.85 -1.91 2.99
N ALA A 25 -6.50 -0.86 3.74
CA ALA A 25 -6.13 -0.98 5.15
C ALA A 25 -7.31 -1.27 6.08
N ALA A 26 -8.53 -0.88 5.69
CA ALA A 26 -9.74 -1.03 6.51
C ALA A 26 -10.49 -2.36 6.30
N ALA A 27 -10.26 -3.03 5.18
CA ALA A 27 -10.98 -4.26 4.81
C ALA A 27 -10.32 -5.52 5.42
N PRO A 28 -10.99 -6.24 6.33
CA PRO A 28 -10.43 -7.44 6.97
C PRO A 28 -10.26 -8.63 6.02
N GLU A 29 -10.92 -8.60 4.86
CA GLU A 29 -10.79 -9.60 3.80
C GLU A 29 -9.45 -9.52 3.07
N TYR A 30 -8.69 -8.44 3.29
CA TYR A 30 -7.41 -8.19 2.64
C TYR A 30 -6.24 -8.19 3.63
N GLU A 31 -5.16 -8.86 3.24
CA GLU A 31 -3.85 -8.66 3.84
C GLU A 31 -3.09 -7.64 3.00
N PHE A 32 -3.14 -6.37 3.40
CA PHE A 32 -2.43 -5.30 2.70
C PHE A 32 -0.93 -5.35 2.99
N LEU A 33 -0.15 -5.78 2.00
CA LEU A 33 1.28 -6.07 2.15
C LEU A 33 2.15 -4.83 2.11
N GLY A 34 1.78 -3.81 1.34
CA GLY A 34 2.57 -2.59 1.20
C GLY A 34 2.37 -1.87 -0.13
N VAL A 35 3.20 -0.86 -0.36
CA VAL A 35 3.11 0.02 -1.53
C VAL A 35 4.42 0.03 -2.29
N VAL A 36 4.37 -0.15 -3.61
CA VAL A 36 5.52 0.03 -4.49
C VAL A 36 5.48 1.42 -5.11
N THR A 37 6.53 2.21 -4.94
CA THR A 37 6.70 3.49 -5.65
C THR A 37 8.16 3.87 -5.81
N THR A 38 8.53 4.25 -7.03
CA THR A 38 9.89 4.70 -7.36
C THR A 38 10.22 6.09 -6.81
N SER A 39 9.22 6.88 -6.41
CA SER A 39 9.41 8.23 -5.84
C SER A 39 9.82 8.16 -4.37
N PRO A 40 11.02 8.67 -4.00
CA PRO A 40 11.47 8.68 -2.61
C PRO A 40 10.54 9.50 -1.69
N GLU A 41 10.03 10.63 -2.18
CA GLU A 41 9.07 11.45 -1.45
C GLU A 41 7.79 10.68 -1.14
N ARG A 42 7.26 9.94 -2.12
CA ARG A 42 6.06 9.13 -1.93
C ARG A 42 6.30 7.94 -1.00
N ARG A 43 7.49 7.33 -0.99
CA ARG A 43 7.84 6.30 0.01
C ARG A 43 7.79 6.87 1.43
N ALA A 44 8.26 8.10 1.64
CA ALA A 44 8.13 8.76 2.94
C ALA A 44 6.67 9.04 3.32
N GLN A 45 5.82 9.41 2.35
CA GLN A 45 4.38 9.58 2.58
C GLN A 45 3.71 8.26 2.97
N VAL A 46 4.02 7.14 2.28
CA VAL A 46 3.51 5.81 2.65
C VAL A 46 3.81 5.51 4.12
N ALA A 47 5.06 5.68 4.54
CA ALA A 47 5.47 5.40 5.93
C ALA A 47 4.76 6.28 6.98
N GLN A 48 4.28 7.46 6.60
CA GLN A 48 3.52 8.37 7.47
C GLN A 48 2.02 8.03 7.49
N ASP A 49 1.45 7.74 6.32
CA ASP A 49 0.00 7.61 6.14
C ASP A 49 -0.51 6.20 6.46
N VAL A 50 0.28 5.17 6.19
CA VAL A 50 -0.09 3.77 6.36
C VAL A 50 1.06 3.02 7.02
N SER A 51 0.79 2.30 8.12
CA SER A 51 1.79 1.49 8.84
C SER A 51 2.16 0.21 8.07
N ARG A 52 2.53 0.36 6.80
CA ARG A 52 2.87 -0.69 5.85
C ARG A 52 4.18 -0.35 5.13
N PRO A 53 4.96 -1.35 4.70
CA PRO A 53 6.22 -1.12 4.03
C PRO A 53 6.02 -0.44 2.67
N ALA A 54 7.03 0.35 2.30
CA ALA A 54 7.16 0.96 0.99
C ALA A 54 8.37 0.36 0.27
N PHE A 55 8.18 -0.07 -0.97
CA PHE A 55 9.20 -0.69 -1.81
C PHE A 55 9.52 0.21 -3.00
N ASP A 56 10.72 0.09 -3.56
CA ASP A 56 11.12 0.80 -4.76
C ASP A 56 11.13 -0.07 -6.02
N SER A 57 11.10 -1.41 -5.88
CA SER A 57 10.84 -2.38 -6.95
C SER A 57 9.61 -3.26 -6.68
N LEU A 58 9.15 -3.95 -7.74
CA LEU A 58 8.16 -5.04 -7.64
C LEU A 58 8.80 -6.39 -7.29
N GLU A 59 10.11 -6.46 -7.42
CA GLU A 59 10.90 -7.67 -7.14
C GLU A 59 11.25 -7.79 -5.65
N ASP A 60 10.99 -6.73 -4.87
CA ASP A 60 11.13 -6.68 -3.41
C ASP A 60 9.84 -7.12 -2.70
#